data_AF-A0A9X0DCJ0-F1
#
_entry.id   AF-A0A9X0DCJ0-F1
#
_cell.length_a   1.000
_cell.length_b   1.000
_cell.length_c   1.000
_cell.angle_alpha   90.00
_cell.angle_beta   90.00
_cell.angle_gamma   90.00
#
_symmetry.space_group_name_H-M   'P 1'
#
loop_
_entity.id
_entity.type
_entity.pdbx_description
1 polymer ?
#
loop_
_entity_poly.entity_id
_entity_poly.type
_entity_poly.pdbx_seq_one_letter_code
_entity_poly.pdbx_strand_id
1 'polypeptide(L)'
;MAKKTDSVVPINRVLAEITFAPKMTYYDISAIDNQTDNSGIRFISPYGLPQTKYFRPGCDWFPCDNAYLKPEDPHTRTTFATDFLSLQRAHDSIRGRFGLGLPSVSAT
;
A
#
# COMPACT_ATOMS: atom_id res chain seq x y z
N MET A 1 -35.03 1.66 -3.90
CA MET A 1 -34.05 2.24 -4.86
C MET A 1 -33.02 1.15 -5.14
N ALA A 2 -32.91 0.69 -6.39
CA ALA A 2 -32.01 -0.42 -6.74
C ALA A 2 -30.55 0.06 -6.82
N LYS A 3 -29.65 -0.65 -6.14
CA LYS A 3 -28.20 -0.40 -6.20
C LYS A 3 -27.69 -0.89 -7.56
N LYS A 4 -27.27 0.02 -8.43
CA LYS A 4 -26.67 -0.30 -9.73
C LYS A 4 -25.39 -1.10 -9.49
N THR A 5 -25.41 -2.38 -9.85
CA THR A 5 -24.34 -3.35 -9.58
C THR A 5 -23.11 -3.20 -10.48
N ASP A 6 -23.19 -2.36 -11.52
CA ASP A 6 -22.13 -2.16 -12.51
C ASP A 6 -21.55 -0.73 -12.53
N SER A 7 -21.75 0.03 -11.46
CA SER A 7 -20.96 1.24 -11.29
C SER A 7 -19.53 0.82 -10.93
N VAL A 8 -18.62 0.88 -11.91
CA VAL A 8 -17.17 0.89 -11.64
C VAL A 8 -16.90 2.18 -10.87
N VAL A 9 -17.02 2.12 -9.55
CA VAL A 9 -16.57 3.21 -8.68
C VAL A 9 -15.04 3.15 -8.72
N PRO A 10 -14.35 4.25 -9.11
CA PRO A 10 -12.89 4.30 -9.00
C PRO A 10 -12.50 3.99 -7.56
N ILE A 11 -11.68 2.96 -7.38
CA ILE A 11 -11.16 2.64 -6.05
C ILE A 11 -9.93 3.54 -5.87
N ASN A 12 -10.14 4.69 -5.23
CA ASN A 12 -9.06 5.60 -4.87
C ASN A 12 -8.22 4.95 -3.77
N ARG A 13 -7.03 4.46 -4.16
CA ARG A 13 -6.09 3.78 -3.28
C ARG A 13 -4.79 4.55 -3.15
N VAL A 14 -4.07 4.32 -2.06
CA VAL A 14 -2.69 4.75 -1.94
C VAL A 14 -1.81 3.96 -2.92
N LEU A 15 -0.98 4.68 -3.67
CA LEU A 15 -0.08 4.16 -4.69
C LEU A 15 1.38 4.29 -4.25
N ALA A 16 2.23 3.41 -4.76
CA ALA A 16 3.68 3.57 -4.72
C ALA A 16 4.18 3.82 -6.13
N GLU A 17 5.01 4.85 -6.28
CA GLU A 17 5.53 5.27 -7.58
C GLU A 17 7.04 5.08 -7.57
N ILE A 18 7.59 4.50 -8.63
CA ILE A 18 9.02 4.22 -8.76
C ILE A 18 9.43 4.54 -10.19
N THR A 19 10.52 5.29 -10.34
CA THR A 19 11.16 5.56 -11.63
C THR A 19 12.61 5.11 -11.56
N PHE A 20 12.95 4.08 -12.34
CA PHE A 20 14.33 3.64 -12.53
C PHE A 20 14.99 4.47 -13.62
N ALA A 21 15.88 5.39 -13.26
CA ALA A 21 16.70 6.14 -14.20
C ALA A 21 18.13 5.57 -14.24
N PRO A 22 18.93 5.85 -15.30
CA PRO A 22 20.26 5.25 -15.46
C PRO A 22 21.25 5.47 -14.32
N LYS A 23 21.03 6.48 -13.46
CA LYS A 23 21.94 6.83 -12.36
C LYS A 23 21.33 6.64 -10.98
N MET A 24 20.02 6.79 -10.84
CA MET A 24 19.32 6.75 -9.55
C MET A 24 17.90 6.27 -9.77
N THR A 25 17.33 5.68 -8.73
CA THR A 25 15.92 5.37 -8.64
C THR A 25 15.23 6.45 -7.81
N TYR A 26 14.12 6.97 -8.34
CA TYR A 26 13.23 7.90 -7.65
C TYR A 26 12.01 7.15 -7.18
N TYR A 27 11.54 7.42 -5.98
CA TYR A 27 10.40 6.71 -5.41
C TYR A 27 9.66 7.54 -4.37
N ASP A 28 8.35 7.30 -4.28
CA ASP A 28 7.47 7.91 -3.28
C ASP A 28 6.18 7.11 -3.09
N ILE A 29 5.38 7.56 -2.11
CA ILE A 29 4.04 7.07 -1.83
C ILE A 29 3.06 8.22 -2.00
N SER A 30 1.99 7.95 -2.73
CA SER A 30 0.98 8.94 -3.09
C SER A 30 -0.39 8.53 -2.57
N ALA A 31 -0.93 9.38 -1.68
CA ALA A 31 -2.26 9.24 -1.08
C ALA A 31 -3.17 10.44 -1.45
N ILE A 32 -2.85 11.15 -2.53
CA ILE A 32 -3.56 12.34 -3.01
C ILE A 32 -5.05 12.05 -3.23
N ASP A 33 -5.38 10.91 -3.85
CA ASP A 33 -6.76 10.55 -4.18
C ASP A 33 -7.62 10.14 -2.97
N ASN A 34 -6.98 9.59 -1.92
CA ASN A 34 -7.62 9.21 -0.67
C ASN A 34 -6.60 9.05 0.46
N GLN A 35 -6.46 10.10 1.27
CA GLN A 35 -5.53 10.15 2.39
C GLN A 35 -5.92 9.25 3.57
N THR A 36 -7.07 8.57 3.50
CA THR A 36 -7.55 7.64 4.55
C THR A 36 -7.54 6.19 4.09
N ASP A 37 -7.12 5.92 2.85
CA ASP A 37 -7.04 4.56 2.35
C ASP A 37 -5.97 3.76 3.10
N ASN A 38 -6.40 2.65 3.69
CA ASN A 38 -5.56 1.70 4.41
C ASN A 38 -5.55 0.30 3.73
N SER A 39 -6.07 0.22 2.51
CA SER A 39 -6.11 -0.99 1.67
C SER A 39 -5.06 -1.02 0.56
N GLY A 40 -4.57 0.14 0.14
CA GLY A 40 -3.46 0.32 -0.80
C GLY A 40 -2.09 -0.02 -0.23
N ILE A 41 -1.05 0.44 -0.93
CA ILE A 41 0.33 0.30 -0.47
C ILE A 41 0.56 1.23 0.72
N ARG A 42 1.15 0.69 1.78
CA ARG A 42 1.37 1.39 3.05
C ARG A 42 2.69 2.15 3.05
N PHE A 43 3.74 1.48 2.61
CA PHE A 43 5.05 2.05 2.45
C PHE A 43 5.83 1.29 1.39
N ILE A 44 6.88 1.92 0.89
CA ILE A 44 7.91 1.31 0.08
C ILE A 44 9.27 1.60 0.70
N SER A 45 10.23 0.69 0.56
CA SER A 45 11.59 0.91 1.03
C SER A 45 12.62 0.18 0.16
N PRO A 46 13.79 0.79 -0.13
CA PRO A 46 14.85 0.09 -0.84
C PRO A 46 15.38 -1.09 -0.02
N TYR A 47 15.59 -2.23 -0.67
CA TYR A 47 16.13 -3.41 -0.02
C TYR A 47 17.59 -3.17 0.40
N GLY A 48 17.96 -3.67 1.59
CA GLY A 48 19.30 -3.53 2.14
C GLY A 48 19.65 -2.14 2.69
N LEU A 49 18.73 -1.17 2.66
CA LEU A 49 18.92 0.15 3.27
C LEU A 49 18.23 0.27 4.65
N PRO A 50 18.71 1.17 5.53
CA PRO A 50 18.10 1.42 6.83
C PRO A 50 16.63 1.83 6.71
N GLN A 51 15.77 1.29 7.56
CA GLN A 51 14.32 1.59 7.61
C GLN A 51 14.04 2.93 8.32
N THR A 52 14.67 4.02 7.88
CA THR A 52 14.44 5.37 8.41
C THR A 52 13.25 6.04 7.74
N LYS A 53 12.72 7.13 8.33
CA LYS A 53 11.63 7.93 7.74
C LYS A 53 11.94 8.36 6.29
N TYR A 54 13.21 8.62 5.97
CA TYR A 54 13.62 9.01 4.62
C TYR A 54 13.56 7.85 3.63
N PHE A 55 14.14 6.68 3.96
CA PHE A 55 14.18 5.51 3.09
C PHE A 55 12.89 4.69 3.09
N ARG A 56 11.92 5.03 3.93
CA ARG A 56 10.62 4.36 4.06
C ARG A 56 9.48 5.39 3.95
N PRO A 57 9.26 6.01 2.77
CA PRO A 57 8.07 6.84 2.53
C PRO A 57 6.79 6.00 2.70
N GLY A 58 5.73 6.67 3.16
CA GLY A 58 4.50 6.04 3.63
C GLY A 58 4.49 5.83 5.14
N CYS A 59 3.55 5.00 5.61
CA CYS A 59 3.27 4.80 7.02
C CYS A 59 2.52 3.50 7.29
N ASP A 60 2.55 3.07 8.55
CA ASP A 60 1.79 1.90 8.99
C ASP A 60 0.30 2.16 9.10
N TRP A 61 -0.20 3.40 9.01
CA TRP A 61 -1.63 3.75 8.97
C TRP A 61 -1.77 5.14 8.33
N PHE A 62 -2.70 5.29 7.40
CA PHE A 62 -3.04 6.57 6.77
C PHE A 62 -4.17 7.28 7.53
N PRO A 63 -4.18 8.63 7.63
CA PRO A 63 -3.23 9.58 7.01
C PRO A 63 -1.89 9.70 7.74
N CYS A 64 -0.84 10.14 7.03
CA CYS A 64 0.47 10.43 7.62
C CYS A 64 1.24 11.52 6.85
N ASP A 65 2.29 12.05 7.47
CA ASP A 65 3.08 13.19 6.98
C ASP A 65 4.29 12.80 6.10
N ASN A 66 4.35 11.54 5.65
CA ASN A 66 5.48 10.99 4.91
C ASN A 66 5.08 10.43 3.54
N ALA A 67 4.07 11.04 2.91
CA ALA A 67 3.53 10.67 1.62
C ALA A 67 2.96 11.92 0.94
N TYR A 68 2.83 11.90 -0.39
CA TYR A 68 2.09 12.95 -1.09
C TYR A 68 0.62 12.93 -0.66
N LEU A 69 0.20 13.95 0.09
CA LEU A 69 -1.19 14.21 0.43
C LEU A 69 -1.80 15.23 -0.54
N LYS A 70 -0.95 16.10 -1.09
CA LYS A 70 -1.23 17.08 -2.14
C LYS A 70 -0.16 17.01 -3.23
N PRO A 71 -0.47 17.44 -4.46
CA PRO A 71 0.50 17.45 -5.56
C PRO A 71 1.79 18.24 -5.27
N GLU A 72 1.72 19.26 -4.41
CA GLU A 72 2.84 20.16 -4.13
C GLU A 72 3.76 19.68 -3.00
N ASP A 73 3.44 18.57 -2.32
CA ASP A 73 4.23 18.11 -1.17
C ASP A 73 5.60 17.56 -1.62
N PRO A 74 6.74 17.92 -1.01
CA PRO A 74 8.05 17.45 -1.47
C PRO A 74 8.43 16.09 -0.85
N HIS A 75 7.90 14.98 -1.39
CA HIS A 75 8.11 13.64 -0.84
C HIS A 75 8.91 12.66 -1.68
N THR A 76 9.25 12.97 -2.94
CA THR A 76 10.13 12.10 -3.76
C THR A 76 11.48 11.87 -3.09
N ARG A 77 11.87 10.60 -3.01
CA ARG A 77 13.14 10.13 -2.46
C ARG A 77 14.01 9.56 -3.56
N THR A 78 15.31 9.49 -3.31
CA THR A 78 16.28 8.93 -4.26
C THR A 78 17.16 7.87 -3.62
N THR A 79 17.58 6.90 -4.43
CA THR A 79 18.53 5.85 -4.04
C THR A 79 19.24 5.29 -5.27
N PHE A 80 20.37 4.61 -5.07
CA PHE A 80 21.02 3.81 -6.12
C PHE A 80 20.49 2.37 -6.18
N ALA A 81 19.66 1.97 -5.23
CA ALA A 81 19.07 0.63 -5.20
C ALA A 81 18.05 0.43 -6.32
N THR A 82 18.01 -0.79 -6.84
CA THR A 82 17.03 -1.26 -7.84
C THR A 82 15.95 -2.15 -7.22
N ASP A 83 16.22 -2.70 -6.04
CA ASP A 83 15.34 -3.64 -5.35
C ASP A 83 14.58 -2.94 -4.23
N PHE A 84 13.27 -3.22 -4.12
CA PHE A 84 12.38 -2.56 -3.16
C PHE A 84 11.43 -3.56 -2.49
N LEU A 85 11.12 -3.27 -1.24
CA LEU A 85 10.08 -3.91 -0.45
C LEU A 85 8.86 -2.98 -0.40
N SER A 86 7.67 -3.51 -0.66
CA SER A 86 6.41 -2.81 -0.43
C SER A 86 5.53 -3.57 0.56
N LEU A 87 4.94 -2.88 1.53
CA LEU A 87 3.89 -3.46 2.35
C LEU A 87 2.52 -3.05 1.80
N GLN A 88 1.70 -4.03 1.42
CA GLN A 88 0.28 -3.83 1.20
C GLN A 88 -0.49 -4.62 2.25
N ARG A 89 -1.61 -4.07 2.74
CA ARG A 89 -2.50 -4.85 3.59
C ARG A 89 -3.13 -5.94 2.73
N ALA A 90 -2.96 -7.20 3.13
CA ALA A 90 -3.69 -8.30 2.51
C ALA A 90 -5.19 -7.96 2.54
N HIS A 91 -5.81 -7.91 1.37
CA HIS A 91 -7.26 -7.79 1.29
C HIS A 91 -7.83 -9.12 1.81
N ASP A 92 -8.62 -9.08 2.89
CA ASP A 92 -9.28 -10.26 3.49
C ASP A 92 -10.37 -10.83 2.55
N SER A 93 -10.03 -11.15 1.30
CA SER A 93 -10.95 -11.75 0.33
C SER A 93 -11.10 -13.27 0.51
N ILE A 94 -10.42 -13.87 1.48
CA ILE A 94 -10.49 -15.30 1.79
C ILE A 94 -11.09 -15.49 3.18
N ARG A 95 -12.34 -15.08 3.37
CA ARG A 95 -13.20 -15.59 4.46
C ARG A 95 -14.43 -16.35 3.95
N GLY A 96 -14.53 -16.61 2.64
CA GLY A 96 -15.71 -17.23 2.03
C GLY A 96 -15.52 -18.52 1.23
N ARG A 97 -14.31 -19.12 1.18
CA ARG A 97 -14.05 -20.28 0.29
C ARG A 97 -13.23 -21.44 0.87
N PHE A 98 -13.09 -21.51 2.18
CA PHE A 98 -12.73 -22.77 2.83
C PHE A 98 -13.80 -23.08 3.89
N GLY A 99 -14.90 -23.67 3.41
CA GLY A 99 -15.70 -24.56 4.22
C GLY A 99 -14.87 -25.79 4.55
N LEU A 100 -13.90 -25.65 5.46
CA LEU A 100 -13.41 -26.79 6.22
C LEU A 100 -14.52 -27.07 7.22
N GLY A 101 -15.39 -28.01 6.85
CA GLY A 101 -16.13 -28.78 7.83
C GLY A 101 -15.10 -29.36 8.79
N LEU A 102 -14.97 -28.73 9.95
CA LEU A 102 -14.37 -29.34 11.12
C LEU A 102 -15.30 -30.50 11.48
N PRO A 103 -14.87 -31.77 11.40
CA PRO A 103 -15.63 -32.81 12.07
C PRO A 103 -15.58 -32.51 13.56
N SER A 104 -16.77 -32.36 14.15
CA SER A 104 -17.00 -32.45 15.58
C SER A 104 -16.27 -33.68 16.12
N VAL A 105 -15.30 -33.47 17.00
CA VAL A 105 -14.84 -34.52 17.91
C VAL A 105 -15.44 -34.17 19.27
N SER A 106 -16.56 -34.81 19.57
CA SER A 106 -17.14 -34.84 20.91
C SER A 106 -16.26 -35.77 21.75
N ALA A 107 -15.59 -35.21 22.76
CA ALA A 107 -14.97 -35.99 23.81
C ALA A 107 -16.02 -36.23 24.90
N THR A 108 -16.36 -37.51 25.09
CA THR A 108 -17.06 -38.07 26.26
C THR A 108 -16.33 -37.80 27.55
#